data_AF-A0A958M5S5-F1
#
_entry.id   AF-A0A958M5S5-F1
#
_cell.length_a   1.000
_cell.length_b   1.000
_cell.length_c   1.000
_cell.angle_alpha   90.00
_cell.angle_beta   90.00
_cell.angle_gamma   90.00
#
_symmetry.space_group_name_H-M   'P 1'
#
loop_
_entity.id
_entity.type
_entity.pdbx_description
1 polymer ?
#
loop_
_entity_poly.entity_id
_entity_poly.type
_entity_poly.pdbx_seq_one_letter_code
_entity_poly.pdbx_strand_id
1 'polypeptide(L)'
;MRTILTSMLLLAVCLLSAQSNQTKNEVVFNNLAVDLTVKDKDDFDQIDFEAINSLFQESEGENLSFKLACNTPYEGDYGKIESFSYSVVGTSEKMDLFLKKVDKVKKAFHTIYKN
;
A
#
# COMPACT_ATOMS: atom_id res chain seq x y z
N MET A 1 22.27 26.37 60.01
CA MET A 1 22.81 27.59 59.34
C MET A 1 22.53 27.44 57.86
N ARG A 2 21.97 28.36 57.09
CA ARG A 2 21.43 29.71 57.27
C ARG A 2 20.45 29.87 56.10
N THR A 3 19.26 30.39 56.38
CA THR A 3 18.54 31.46 55.64
C THR A 3 18.75 31.48 54.12
N ILE A 4 17.74 31.11 53.31
CA ILE A 4 16.64 31.98 52.84
C ILE A 4 17.16 33.38 52.51
N LEU A 5 17.05 33.83 51.25
CA LEU A 5 16.24 35.00 50.86
C LEU A 5 16.54 35.46 49.42
N THR A 6 15.44 35.56 48.64
CA THR A 6 15.14 36.60 47.62
C THR A 6 16.09 36.71 46.42
N SER A 7 15.61 36.79 45.18
CA SER A 7 14.62 37.77 44.74
C SER A 7 14.12 37.44 43.33
N MET A 8 12.80 37.59 43.14
CA MET A 8 12.17 38.33 42.04
C MET A 8 12.35 37.84 40.58
N LEU A 9 11.22 37.42 39.97
CA LEU A 9 10.45 38.21 38.98
C LEU A 9 10.95 37.89 37.55
N LEU A 10 10.22 37.17 36.69
CA LEU A 10 8.99 37.65 36.08
C LEU A 10 8.13 36.49 35.56
N LEU A 11 6.84 36.63 35.83
CA LEU A 11 5.72 35.93 35.20
C LEU A 11 5.49 36.48 33.78
N ALA A 12 4.96 35.60 32.91
CA ALA A 12 4.33 35.86 31.60
C ALA A 12 5.28 36.38 30.50
N VAL A 13 5.38 35.74 29.33
CA VAL A 13 4.31 35.67 28.33
C VAL A 13 4.41 34.38 27.49
N CYS A 14 3.24 33.88 27.05
CA CYS A 14 2.98 32.80 26.07
C CYS A 14 3.08 31.38 26.66
N LEU A 15 2.01 30.74 27.19
CA LEU A 15 0.76 30.35 26.50
C LEU A 15 1.01 29.94 25.04
N LEU A 16 0.64 28.69 24.72
CA LEU A 16 0.85 27.88 23.49
C LEU A 16 1.86 26.75 23.80
N SER A 17 1.48 25.53 24.20
CA SER A 17 0.33 24.75 23.75
C SER A 17 -0.09 23.76 24.84
N ALA A 18 -1.36 23.82 25.21
CA ALA A 18 -2.04 22.75 25.91
C ALA A 18 -2.26 21.55 24.98
N GLN A 19 -2.44 20.37 25.59
CA GLN A 19 -2.73 19.04 25.02
C GLN A 19 -1.47 18.22 24.75
N SER A 20 -1.04 17.37 25.69
CA SER A 20 -1.58 16.01 25.88
C SER A 20 -1.54 15.21 24.58
N ASN A 21 -0.45 14.49 24.35
CA ASN A 21 -0.52 13.03 24.32
C ASN A 21 0.88 12.44 24.19
N GLN A 22 1.05 11.29 24.83
CA GLN A 22 2.22 10.43 24.68
C GLN A 22 2.42 10.09 23.20
N THR A 23 3.33 10.76 22.51
CA THR A 23 3.77 10.29 21.20
C THR A 23 4.77 9.17 21.44
N LYS A 24 4.24 7.96 21.66
CA LYS A 24 4.92 6.75 21.21
C LYS A 24 5.23 6.98 19.73
N ASN A 25 6.50 7.13 19.39
CA ASN A 25 6.94 6.99 18.00
C ASN A 25 6.82 5.51 17.65
N GLU A 26 5.59 5.06 17.43
CA GLU A 26 5.27 3.78 16.82
C GLU A 26 5.29 4.02 15.31
N VAL A 27 6.43 3.74 14.69
CA VAL A 27 6.51 3.67 13.24
C VAL A 27 5.81 2.36 12.84
N VAL A 28 4.49 2.43 12.68
CA VAL A 28 3.71 1.35 12.08
C VAL A 28 4.03 1.36 10.58
N PHE A 29 4.68 0.30 10.09
CA PHE A 29 4.80 0.02 8.66
C PHE A 29 3.39 -0.25 8.14
N ASN A 30 2.69 0.77 7.62
CA ASN A 30 1.23 0.68 7.49
C ASN A 30 0.69 0.17 6.15
N ASN A 31 1.51 -0.02 5.10
CA ASN A 31 1.00 -0.38 3.77
C ASN A 31 1.96 -1.30 2.98
N LEU A 32 1.57 -2.56 2.74
CA LEU A 32 2.24 -3.42 1.76
C LEU A 32 1.65 -3.18 0.35
N ALA A 33 2.50 -2.76 -0.59
CA ALA A 33 2.11 -2.49 -1.96
C ALA A 33 2.97 -3.27 -2.96
N VAL A 34 2.32 -3.97 -3.88
CA VAL A 34 2.97 -4.67 -4.99
C VAL A 34 2.52 -4.03 -6.29
N ASP A 35 3.47 -3.41 -7.00
CA ASP A 35 3.25 -2.79 -8.31
C ASP A 35 4.00 -3.57 -9.39
N LEU A 36 3.25 -4.20 -10.29
CA LEU A 36 3.78 -4.98 -11.40
C LEU A 36 3.53 -4.26 -12.72
N THR A 37 4.60 -4.11 -13.51
CA THR A 37 4.52 -3.64 -14.89
C THR A 37 5.04 -4.72 -15.80
N VAL A 38 4.18 -5.22 -16.68
CA VAL A 38 4.51 -6.28 -17.64
C VAL A 38 4.46 -5.74 -19.06
N LYS A 39 5.18 -6.41 -19.96
CA LYS A 39 5.20 -6.06 -21.38
C LYS A 39 4.13 -6.77 -22.18
N ASP A 40 3.89 -8.03 -21.87
CA ASP A 40 3.01 -8.90 -22.65
C ASP A 40 2.55 -10.09 -21.80
N LYS A 41 1.85 -11.03 -22.43
CA LYS A 41 1.34 -12.22 -21.76
C LYS A 41 2.45 -13.15 -21.27
N ASP A 42 3.54 -13.28 -22.02
CA ASP A 42 4.62 -14.21 -21.67
C ASP A 42 5.42 -13.69 -20.47
N ASP A 43 5.60 -12.38 -20.38
CA ASP A 43 6.17 -11.70 -19.21
C ASP A 43 5.26 -11.88 -17.98
N PHE A 44 3.95 -11.74 -18.17
CA PHE A 44 2.97 -11.97 -17.10
C PHE A 44 2.95 -13.41 -16.58
N ASP A 45 3.06 -14.40 -17.48
CA ASP A 45 3.02 -15.82 -17.12
C ASP A 45 4.29 -16.29 -16.39
N GLN A 46 5.38 -15.52 -16.47
CA GLN A 46 6.63 -15.78 -15.72
C GLN A 46 6.57 -15.29 -14.27
N ILE A 47 5.54 -14.52 -13.89
CA ILE A 47 5.42 -13.97 -12.54
C ILE A 47 5.03 -15.08 -11.56
N ASP A 48 5.85 -15.22 -10.52
CA ASP A 48 5.56 -16.10 -9.39
C ASP A 48 4.52 -15.45 -8.46
N PHE A 49 3.24 -15.71 -8.76
CA PHE A 49 2.13 -15.26 -7.94
C PHE A 49 2.04 -15.97 -6.59
N GLU A 50 2.67 -17.14 -6.42
CA GLU A 50 2.69 -17.83 -5.14
C GLU A 50 3.61 -17.10 -4.15
N ALA A 51 4.78 -16.66 -4.62
CA ALA A 51 5.66 -15.78 -3.86
C ALA A 51 4.97 -14.46 -3.48
N ILE A 52 4.27 -13.82 -4.42
CA ILE A 52 3.52 -12.58 -4.16
C ILE A 52 2.40 -12.80 -3.13
N ASN A 53 1.66 -13.90 -3.23
CA ASN A 53 0.62 -14.22 -2.26
C ASN A 53 1.21 -14.45 -0.86
N SER A 54 2.38 -15.07 -0.78
CA SER A 54 3.10 -15.28 0.48
C SER A 54 3.47 -13.95 1.15
N LEU A 55 3.95 -12.96 0.37
CA LEU A 55 4.23 -11.61 0.89
C LEU A 55 2.99 -10.96 1.52
N PHE A 56 1.83 -11.11 0.90
CA PHE A 56 0.59 -10.58 1.47
C PHE A 56 0.16 -11.33 2.74
N GLN A 57 0.33 -12.64 2.80
CA GLN A 57 -0.08 -13.45 3.96
C GLN A 57 0.73 -13.14 5.22
N GLU A 58 1.95 -12.62 5.09
CA GLU A 58 2.78 -12.18 6.22
C GLU A 58 2.36 -10.81 6.78
N SER A 59 1.42 -10.11 6.13
CA SER A 59 0.99 -8.76 6.55
C SER A 59 -0.12 -8.84 7.61
N GLU A 60 0.12 -8.28 8.80
CA GLU A 60 -0.88 -8.19 9.88
C GLU A 60 -1.24 -6.74 10.17
N GLY A 61 -2.53 -6.39 10.11
CA GLY A 61 -3.03 -5.03 10.39
C GLY A 61 -2.73 -3.99 9.29
N GLU A 62 -2.07 -4.38 8.21
CA GLU A 62 -1.67 -3.45 7.14
C GLU A 62 -2.74 -3.28 6.04
N ASN A 63 -2.74 -2.12 5.38
CA ASN A 63 -3.45 -1.97 4.12
C ASN A 63 -2.65 -2.61 2.98
N LEU A 64 -3.35 -3.20 2.04
CA LEU A 64 -2.77 -3.94 0.94
C LEU A 64 -3.12 -3.26 -0.38
N SER A 65 -2.14 -3.16 -1.28
CA SER A 65 -2.33 -2.70 -2.64
C SER A 65 -1.67 -3.66 -3.62
N PHE A 66 -2.38 -4.00 -4.68
CA PHE A 66 -1.82 -4.69 -5.84
C PHE A 66 -2.19 -3.91 -7.09
N LYS A 67 -1.19 -3.62 -7.92
CA LYS A 67 -1.36 -2.98 -9.22
C LYS A 67 -0.69 -3.80 -10.29
N LEU A 68 -1.39 -3.98 -11.40
CA LEU A 68 -0.86 -4.55 -12.63
C LEU A 68 -1.02 -3.51 -13.73
N ALA A 69 0.05 -3.24 -14.48
CA ALA A 69 0.04 -2.36 -15.63
C ALA A 69 0.71 -3.04 -16.83
N CYS A 70 0.14 -2.83 -18.01
CA CYS A 70 0.78 -3.15 -19.28
C CYS A 70 0.78 -1.89 -20.14
N ASN A 71 1.97 -1.47 -20.56
CA ASN A 71 2.16 -0.25 -21.34
C ASN A 71 2.59 -0.55 -22.78
N THR A 72 2.58 -1.82 -23.18
CA THR A 72 2.84 -2.23 -24.55
C THR A 72 1.52 -2.27 -25.30
N PRO A 73 1.42 -1.61 -26.47
CA PRO A 73 0.23 -1.72 -27.30
C PRO A 73 -0.03 -3.17 -27.69
N TYR A 74 -1.28 -3.58 -27.58
CA TYR A 74 -1.76 -4.90 -27.97
C TYR A 74 -2.97 -4.74 -28.90
N GLU A 75 -3.04 -5.55 -29.94
CA GLU A 75 -4.19 -5.60 -30.84
C GLU A 75 -4.78 -7.01 -30.74
N GLY A 76 -6.01 -7.10 -30.25
CA GLY A 76 -6.75 -8.35 -30.12
C GLY A 76 -8.23 -8.16 -30.43
N ASP A 77 -9.06 -9.10 -30.00
CA ASP A 77 -10.51 -9.12 -30.27
C ASP A 77 -11.27 -7.87 -29.85
N TYR A 78 -10.76 -7.14 -28.85
CA TYR A 78 -11.34 -5.88 -28.35
C TYR A 78 -10.81 -4.64 -29.08
N GLY A 79 -10.06 -4.84 -30.16
CA GLY A 79 -9.36 -3.78 -30.90
C GLY A 79 -8.00 -3.45 -30.31
N LYS A 80 -7.45 -2.31 -30.74
CA LYS A 80 -6.16 -1.82 -30.28
C LYS A 80 -6.26 -1.23 -28.87
N ILE A 81 -5.51 -1.79 -27.94
CA ILE A 81 -5.33 -1.32 -26.57
C ILE A 81 -3.92 -0.76 -26.45
N GLU A 82 -3.78 0.56 -26.28
CA GLU A 82 -2.46 1.20 -26.17
C GLU A 82 -1.77 0.90 -24.83
N SER A 83 -2.57 0.83 -23.75
CA SER A 83 -2.12 0.48 -22.41
C SER A 83 -3.34 0.14 -21.54
N PHE A 84 -3.11 -0.57 -20.45
CA PHE A 84 -4.14 -0.79 -19.43
C PHE A 84 -3.52 -0.98 -18.05
N SER A 85 -4.29 -0.68 -17.01
CA SER A 85 -3.89 -0.93 -15.63
C SER A 85 -5.08 -1.34 -14.77
N TYR A 86 -4.85 -2.32 -13.90
CA TYR A 86 -5.77 -2.77 -12.88
C TYR A 86 -5.15 -2.50 -11.51
N SER A 87 -5.95 -2.03 -10.58
CA SER A 87 -5.53 -1.82 -9.20
C SER A 87 -6.59 -2.35 -8.25
N VAL A 88 -6.14 -3.05 -7.22
CA VAL A 88 -6.99 -3.54 -6.13
C VAL A 88 -6.38 -3.10 -4.81
N VAL A 89 -7.24 -2.59 -3.95
CA VAL A 89 -6.90 -2.21 -2.58
C VAL A 89 -7.71 -3.04 -1.59
N GLY A 90 -7.12 -3.29 -0.43
CA GLY A 90 -7.74 -4.07 0.64
C GLY A 90 -7.02 -3.90 1.96
N THR A 91 -7.37 -4.77 2.91
CA THR A 91 -6.76 -4.83 4.24
C THR A 91 -6.44 -6.28 4.56
N SER A 92 -5.40 -6.51 5.35
CA SER A 92 -5.01 -7.83 5.85
C SER A 92 -6.15 -8.57 6.56
N GLU A 93 -7.01 -7.86 7.29
CA GLU A 93 -8.23 -8.42 7.91
C GLU A 93 -9.19 -9.11 6.92
N LYS A 94 -9.13 -8.73 5.64
CA LYS A 94 -9.94 -9.30 4.56
C LYS A 94 -9.06 -9.92 3.48
N MET A 95 -7.99 -10.60 3.89
CA MET A 95 -7.00 -11.22 3.01
C MET A 95 -7.63 -12.08 1.90
N ASP A 96 -8.54 -13.00 2.24
CA ASP A 96 -9.20 -13.86 1.26
C ASP A 96 -9.95 -13.09 0.18
N LEU A 97 -10.59 -11.98 0.56
CA LEU A 97 -11.30 -11.12 -0.37
C LEU A 97 -10.32 -10.34 -1.25
N PHE A 98 -9.20 -9.88 -0.68
CA PHE A 98 -8.13 -9.21 -1.41
C PHE A 98 -7.50 -10.16 -2.44
N LEU A 99 -7.08 -11.36 -2.05
CA LEU A 99 -6.51 -12.37 -2.95
C LEU A 99 -7.50 -12.78 -4.05
N LYS A 100 -8.80 -12.91 -3.74
CA LYS A 100 -9.84 -13.12 -4.76
C LYS A 100 -9.94 -11.98 -5.77
N LYS A 101 -9.73 -10.73 -5.36
CA LYS A 101 -9.69 -9.59 -6.28
C LYS A 101 -8.42 -9.61 -7.13
N VAL A 102 -7.27 -9.96 -6.57
CA VAL A 102 -6.02 -10.16 -7.32
C VAL A 102 -6.23 -11.25 -8.38
N ASP A 103 -6.83 -12.39 -8.04
CA ASP A 103 -7.13 -13.47 -8.99
C ASP A 103 -8.06 -13.01 -10.13
N LYS A 104 -9.03 -12.14 -9.85
CA LYS A 104 -9.86 -11.53 -10.90
C LYS A 104 -9.05 -10.64 -11.84
N VAL A 105 -8.07 -9.88 -11.32
CA VAL A 105 -7.16 -9.09 -12.15
C VAL A 105 -6.34 -10.00 -13.06
N LYS A 106 -5.82 -11.12 -12.54
CA LYS A 106 -5.09 -12.12 -13.34
C LYS A 106 -5.95 -12.67 -14.48
N LYS A 107 -7.19 -13.07 -14.17
CA LYS A 107 -8.14 -13.57 -15.18
C LYS A 107 -8.52 -12.52 -16.21
N ALA A 108 -8.70 -11.27 -15.79
CA ALA A 108 -8.99 -10.17 -16.71
C ALA A 108 -7.82 -9.91 -17.67
N PHE A 109 -6.58 -9.92 -17.15
CA PHE A 109 -5.37 -9.83 -17.97
C PHE A 109 -5.32 -10.93 -19.02
N HIS A 110 -5.51 -12.20 -18.62
CA HIS A 110 -5.54 -13.32 -19.57
C HIS A 110 -6.68 -13.24 -20.58
N THR A 111 -7.80 -12.63 -20.21
CA THR A 111 -8.95 -12.46 -21.13
C THR A 111 -8.63 -11.43 -22.21
N ILE A 112 -7.88 -10.37 -21.90
CA ILE A 112 -7.44 -9.38 -22.91
C ILE A 112 -6.56 -10.07 -23.96
N TYR A 113 -5.63 -10.91 -23.53
CA TYR A 113 -4.71 -11.65 -24.41
C TYR A 113 -5.27 -12.99 -24.90
N LYS A 114 -6.56 -13.25 -24.69
CA LYS A 114 -7.19 -14.46 -25.23
C LYS A 114 -7.54 -14.15 -26.69
N ASN A 115 -6.93 -14.93 -27.58
CA ASN A 115 -7.09 -14.90 -29.04
C ASN A 115 -8.52 -14.64 -29.50
#